data_AF-A0A6V7P6N9-F1
#
_entry.id   AF-A0A6V7P6N9-F1
#
_cell.length_a   1.000
_cell.length_b   1.000
_cell.length_c   1.000
_cell.angle_alpha   90.00
_cell.angle_beta   90.00
_cell.angle_gamma   90.00
#
_symmetry.space_group_name_H-M   'P 1'
#
loop_
_entity.id
_entity.type
_entity.pdbx_description
1 polymer ?
#
loop_
_entity_poly.entity_id
_entity_poly.type
_entity_poly.pdbx_seq_one_letter_code
_entity_poly.pdbx_strand_id
1 'polypeptide(L)'
;MAMARDRPLFFFFLFLFLFLFLFYAASAATPRELFLVPPQTLTLDYHNGSLLTGNYTLHLLWYGRFPPPTAPSTLSEADLARLAARLAPHRGAIAAILTSPDVLVDGFCVGRCGLHGAARAGRRGRARFAYLWAGDSSAQCPGQCAWPFHRPIYGPQAPPLVPPNGDVGVDGVIINLATLLAGAVTNPFGDGFFQGPATAPLEAATACAGCTGRAPTRATRGSCWWTPPQGRATTPTDLAGGGICCPPCGTQERRSAPPSSDVAPAAIYSLGESNTLSFILIIVVVLTLFLLFRFFDLSVL
;
A
#
# COMPACT_ATOMS: atom_id res chain seq x y z
N MET A 1 -41.95 -41.92 50.87
CA MET A 1 -41.93 -41.31 49.52
C MET A 1 -41.49 -39.86 49.65
N ALA A 2 -40.38 -39.43 49.04
CA ALA A 2 -40.03 -38.00 48.85
C ALA A 2 -38.81 -37.79 47.90
N MET A 3 -38.68 -38.54 46.81
CA MET A 3 -37.59 -38.35 45.82
C MET A 3 -38.09 -37.51 44.63
N ALA A 4 -38.29 -36.19 44.82
CA ALA A 4 -38.91 -35.36 43.78
C ALA A 4 -38.66 -33.83 43.82
N ARG A 5 -37.70 -33.29 44.59
CA ARG A 5 -37.60 -31.81 44.79
C ARG A 5 -36.43 -31.08 44.11
N ASP A 6 -35.48 -31.80 43.49
CA ASP A 6 -34.24 -31.18 42.97
C ASP A 6 -34.18 -31.05 41.43
N ARG A 7 -35.19 -31.57 40.72
CA ARG A 7 -35.26 -31.56 39.25
C ARG A 7 -35.15 -30.18 38.58
N PRO A 8 -35.82 -29.08 39.02
CA PRO A 8 -35.79 -27.82 38.28
C PRO A 8 -34.43 -27.12 38.35
N LEU A 9 -33.70 -27.26 39.46
CA LEU A 9 -32.36 -26.70 39.61
C LEU A 9 -31.35 -27.38 38.68
N PHE A 10 -31.42 -28.71 38.54
CA PHE A 10 -30.57 -29.45 37.61
C PHE A 10 -30.73 -28.96 36.16
N PHE A 11 -31.97 -28.78 35.69
CA PHE A 11 -32.22 -28.26 34.34
C PHE A 11 -31.75 -26.80 34.17
N PHE A 12 -31.85 -25.97 35.20
CA PHE A 12 -31.33 -24.59 35.18
C PHE A 12 -29.80 -24.55 35.03
N PHE A 13 -29.07 -25.33 35.83
CA PHE A 13 -27.60 -25.41 35.71
C PHE A 13 -27.15 -26.02 34.37
N LEU A 14 -27.85 -27.03 33.87
CA LEU A 14 -27.57 -27.62 32.55
C LEU A 14 -27.77 -26.59 31.41
N PHE A 15 -28.84 -25.81 31.46
CA PHE A 15 -29.11 -24.76 30.47
C PHE A 15 -28.06 -23.63 30.52
N LEU A 16 -27.69 -23.18 31.73
CA LEU A 16 -26.65 -22.16 31.92
C LEU A 16 -25.28 -22.63 31.40
N PHE A 17 -24.91 -23.90 31.67
CA PHE A 17 -23.67 -24.49 31.15
C PHE A 17 -23.68 -24.56 29.62
N LEU A 18 -24.80 -25.01 29.01
CA LEU A 18 -24.94 -25.08 27.56
C LEU A 18 -24.84 -23.70 26.90
N PHE A 19 -25.46 -22.68 27.50
CA PHE A 19 -25.42 -21.29 27.04
C PHE A 19 -24.00 -20.71 27.10
N LEU A 20 -23.28 -20.90 28.22
CA LEU A 20 -21.90 -20.48 28.37
C LEU A 20 -20.96 -21.20 27.38
N PHE A 21 -21.17 -22.49 27.12
CA PHE A 21 -20.41 -23.24 26.13
C PHE A 21 -20.64 -22.76 24.69
N LEU A 22 -21.89 -22.45 24.33
CA LEU A 22 -22.25 -21.84 23.04
C LEU A 22 -21.62 -20.45 22.87
N PHE A 23 -21.63 -19.63 23.92
CA PHE A 23 -20.99 -18.31 23.90
C PHE A 23 -19.47 -18.40 23.77
N TYR A 24 -18.84 -19.35 24.48
CA TYR A 24 -17.41 -19.66 24.32
C TYR A 24 -17.09 -20.10 22.90
N ALA A 25 -17.83 -21.04 22.32
CA ALA A 25 -17.63 -21.52 20.95
C ALA A 25 -17.78 -20.41 19.90
N ALA A 26 -18.72 -19.48 20.09
CA ALA A 26 -18.87 -18.30 19.25
C ALA A 26 -17.70 -17.30 19.40
N SER A 27 -17.17 -17.10 20.62
CA SER A 27 -16.02 -16.22 20.85
C SER A 27 -14.67 -16.81 20.41
N ALA A 28 -14.54 -18.14 20.47
CA ALA A 28 -13.36 -18.89 20.02
C ALA A 28 -13.35 -19.11 18.49
N ALA A 29 -14.44 -18.76 17.79
CA ALA A 29 -14.49 -18.68 16.35
C ALA A 29 -13.70 -17.44 15.88
N THR A 30 -12.37 -17.55 15.89
CA THR A 30 -11.52 -16.63 15.15
C THR A 30 -11.99 -16.59 13.69
N PRO A 31 -12.18 -15.40 13.08
CA PRO A 31 -12.51 -15.33 11.66
C PRO A 31 -11.38 -15.99 10.88
N ARG A 32 -11.67 -17.12 10.24
CA ARG A 32 -10.74 -17.81 9.37
C ARG A 32 -10.63 -17.03 8.07
N GLU A 33 -9.58 -16.21 7.97
CA GLU A 33 -9.10 -15.67 6.70
C GLU A 33 -8.80 -16.85 5.75
N LEU A 34 -9.70 -17.07 4.79
CA LEU A 34 -9.55 -18.11 3.76
C LEU A 34 -8.59 -17.66 2.66
N PHE A 35 -7.36 -17.31 3.03
CA PHE A 35 -6.29 -17.07 2.06
C PHE A 35 -5.56 -18.38 1.72
N LEU A 36 -6.24 -19.24 0.95
CA LEU A 36 -5.71 -20.53 0.48
C LEU A 36 -5.10 -20.39 -0.93
N VAL A 37 -4.23 -19.39 -1.09
CA VAL A 37 -3.37 -19.18 -2.24
C VAL A 37 -2.01 -18.74 -1.68
N PRO A 38 -0.87 -19.36 -2.06
CA PRO A 38 0.43 -18.81 -1.71
C PRO A 38 0.52 -17.39 -2.30
N PRO A 39 0.93 -16.36 -1.53
CA PRO A 39 1.02 -15.02 -2.09
C PRO A 39 2.03 -15.02 -3.23
N GLN A 40 1.51 -14.88 -4.45
CA GLN A 40 2.30 -14.87 -5.66
C GLN A 40 3.32 -13.74 -5.60
N THR A 41 4.61 -14.09 -5.59
CA THR A 41 5.72 -13.13 -5.60
C THR A 41 5.78 -12.48 -6.97
N LEU A 42 5.03 -11.39 -7.11
CA LEU A 42 4.98 -10.60 -8.33
C LEU A 42 6.41 -10.16 -8.67
N THR A 43 6.90 -10.64 -9.81
CA THR A 43 8.25 -10.41 -10.30
C THR A 43 8.15 -9.66 -11.62
N LEU A 44 8.83 -8.53 -11.72
CA LEU A 44 8.92 -7.78 -12.97
C LEU A 44 10.08 -8.33 -13.81
N ASP A 45 9.74 -8.78 -15.01
CA ASP A 45 10.70 -9.25 -15.99
C ASP A 45 11.46 -8.05 -16.59
N TYR A 46 12.76 -8.26 -16.86
CA TYR A 46 13.60 -7.29 -17.54
C TYR A 46 13.71 -7.63 -19.04
N HIS A 47 13.28 -6.71 -19.90
CA HIS A 47 13.17 -6.93 -21.34
C HIS A 47 14.41 -6.45 -22.12
N ASN A 48 15.57 -6.34 -21.43
CA ASN A 48 16.88 -5.94 -21.97
C ASN A 48 16.95 -4.51 -22.59
N GLY A 49 15.96 -3.67 -22.33
CA GLY A 49 15.93 -2.28 -22.78
C GLY A 49 16.77 -1.32 -21.94
N SER A 50 16.46 -0.03 -22.02
CA SER A 50 17.27 0.98 -21.31
C SER A 50 16.76 1.23 -19.90
N LEU A 51 17.67 1.42 -18.95
CA LEU A 51 17.38 1.92 -17.60
C LEU A 51 18.04 3.29 -17.42
N LEU A 52 17.41 4.20 -16.67
CA LEU A 52 18.02 5.51 -16.39
C LEU A 52 19.08 5.38 -15.29
N THR A 53 20.32 5.10 -15.71
CA THR A 53 21.50 4.88 -14.85
C THR A 53 22.40 6.11 -14.76
N GLY A 54 22.85 6.45 -13.55
CA GLY A 54 23.74 7.58 -13.30
C GLY A 54 23.01 8.86 -12.91
N ASN A 55 23.63 10.02 -13.15
CA ASN A 55 23.09 11.31 -12.74
C ASN A 55 22.15 11.89 -13.81
N TYR A 56 20.88 12.11 -13.44
CA TYR A 56 19.86 12.73 -14.29
C TYR A 56 19.34 14.02 -13.65
N THR A 57 19.19 15.06 -14.46
CA THR A 57 18.55 16.32 -14.04
C THR A 57 17.04 16.20 -14.20
N LEU A 58 16.29 16.42 -13.12
CA LEU A 58 14.83 16.49 -13.16
C LEU A 58 14.39 17.94 -13.39
N HIS A 59 13.77 18.22 -14.53
CA HIS A 59 13.16 19.53 -14.82
C HIS A 59 11.67 19.48 -14.48
N LEU A 60 11.26 20.25 -13.47
CA LEU A 60 9.87 20.34 -13.05
C LEU A 60 9.18 21.54 -13.72
N LEU A 61 7.97 21.32 -14.24
CA LEU A 61 7.06 22.37 -14.70
C LEU A 61 5.72 22.22 -13.98
N TRP A 62 5.29 23.27 -13.27
CA TRP A 62 3.91 23.39 -12.84
C TRP A 62 3.10 24.14 -13.92
N TYR A 63 1.98 23.58 -14.37
CA TYR A 63 1.19 24.11 -15.48
C TYR A 63 -0.29 24.30 -15.07
N GLY A 64 -0.80 25.51 -15.25
CA GLY A 64 -2.16 25.94 -14.85
C GLY A 64 -2.17 26.99 -13.74
N ARG A 65 -3.33 27.23 -13.12
CA ARG A 65 -3.63 28.39 -12.26
C ARG A 65 -3.38 29.72 -12.98
N PHE A 66 -3.88 29.82 -14.22
CA PHE A 66 -3.75 31.03 -15.02
C PHE A 66 -4.66 32.17 -14.50
N PRO A 67 -4.25 33.46 -14.61
CA PRO A 67 -5.13 34.61 -14.41
C PRO A 67 -6.36 34.55 -15.36
N PRO A 68 -7.46 35.24 -15.01
CA PRO A 68 -8.85 34.78 -15.19
C PRO A 68 -9.08 34.00 -16.49
N PRO A 69 -9.14 32.66 -16.44
CA PRO A 69 -9.39 31.83 -17.61
C PRO A 69 -10.86 31.96 -18.01
N THR A 70 -11.12 32.27 -19.28
CA THR A 70 -12.47 32.19 -19.86
C THR A 70 -12.92 30.75 -20.14
N ALA A 71 -11.99 29.78 -20.07
CA ALA A 71 -12.22 28.34 -20.13
C ALA A 71 -11.06 27.58 -19.46
N PRO A 72 -11.26 26.35 -18.96
CA PRO A 72 -10.17 25.48 -18.52
C PRO A 72 -9.24 25.14 -19.70
N SER A 73 -7.96 24.93 -19.41
CA SER A 73 -6.98 24.52 -20.44
C SER A 73 -7.01 23.01 -20.64
N THR A 74 -7.30 22.56 -21.86
CA THR A 74 -7.24 21.13 -22.22
C THR A 74 -5.89 20.78 -22.84
N LEU A 75 -5.28 19.67 -22.41
CA LEU A 75 -4.03 19.14 -22.95
C LEU A 75 -4.19 17.68 -23.41
N SER A 76 -3.65 17.36 -24.59
CA SER A 76 -3.45 15.98 -25.02
C SER A 76 -2.11 15.41 -24.55
N GLU A 77 -1.92 14.10 -24.62
CA GLU A 77 -0.61 13.46 -24.40
C GLU A 77 0.48 14.01 -25.34
N ALA A 78 0.10 14.40 -26.56
CA ALA A 78 1.01 15.04 -27.50
C ALA A 78 1.44 16.45 -27.05
N ASP A 79 0.59 17.17 -26.33
CA ASP A 79 0.92 18.47 -25.75
C ASP A 79 1.81 18.34 -24.51
N LEU A 80 1.57 17.34 -23.67
CA LEU A 80 2.50 16.96 -22.58
C LEU A 80 3.89 16.65 -23.13
N ALA A 81 4.00 15.85 -24.19
CA ALA A 81 5.28 15.55 -24.84
C ALA A 81 5.96 16.79 -25.46
N ARG A 82 5.18 17.75 -25.99
CA ARG A 82 5.70 19.04 -26.50
C ARG A 82 6.19 19.96 -25.37
N LEU A 83 5.46 20.03 -24.26
CA LEU A 83 5.89 20.75 -23.05
C LEU A 83 7.18 20.12 -22.50
N ALA A 84 7.23 18.80 -22.37
CA ALA A 84 8.41 18.04 -21.95
C ALA A 84 9.65 18.34 -22.81
N ALA A 85 9.47 18.39 -24.14
CA ALA A 85 10.57 18.67 -25.09
C ALA A 85 11.12 20.11 -25.00
N ARG A 86 10.37 21.05 -24.41
CA ARG A 86 10.87 22.40 -24.09
C ARG A 86 11.68 22.44 -22.78
N LEU A 87 11.44 21.50 -21.87
CA LEU A 87 12.08 21.42 -20.55
C LEU A 87 13.36 20.59 -20.54
N ALA A 88 13.46 19.54 -21.37
CA ALA A 88 14.60 18.62 -21.42
C ALA A 88 15.43 18.80 -22.72
N PRO A 89 16.26 19.86 -22.83
CA PRO A 89 17.01 20.16 -24.05
C PRO A 89 18.24 19.26 -24.28
N HIS A 90 18.68 18.49 -23.27
CA HIS A 90 19.91 17.71 -23.31
C HIS A 90 19.72 16.23 -22.91
N ARG A 91 20.75 15.41 -23.17
CA ARG A 91 20.83 14.03 -22.67
C ARG A 91 21.02 14.04 -21.15
N GLY A 92 20.50 13.04 -20.44
CA GLY A 92 20.58 13.00 -18.97
C GLY A 92 19.57 13.93 -18.28
N ALA A 93 18.46 14.24 -18.94
CA ALA A 93 17.35 15.02 -18.38
C ALA A 93 16.06 14.19 -18.37
N ILE A 94 15.25 14.37 -17.32
CA ILE A 94 13.86 13.89 -17.20
C ILE A 94 12.98 15.13 -17.07
N ALA A 95 11.90 15.22 -17.85
CA ALA A 95 10.93 16.29 -17.72
C ALA A 95 9.71 15.81 -16.91
N ALA A 96 9.35 16.53 -15.85
CA ALA A 96 8.18 16.26 -15.02
C ALA A 96 7.19 17.43 -15.12
N ILE A 97 6.00 17.16 -15.65
CA ILE A 97 4.92 18.13 -15.77
C ILE A 97 3.89 17.85 -14.68
N LEU A 98 3.61 18.84 -13.83
CA LEU A 98 2.55 18.78 -12.84
C LEU A 98 1.44 19.73 -13.29
N THR A 99 0.20 19.26 -13.38
CA THR A 99 -0.94 20.12 -13.75
C THR A 99 -1.83 20.41 -12.56
N SER A 100 -2.28 21.66 -12.42
CA SER A 100 -3.23 22.08 -11.38
C SER A 100 -4.69 21.69 -11.71
N PRO A 101 -5.64 21.82 -10.76
CA PRO A 101 -6.99 21.26 -10.89
C PRO A 101 -7.83 21.83 -12.04
N ASP A 102 -7.49 23.04 -12.50
CA ASP A 102 -8.12 23.80 -13.59
C ASP A 102 -7.67 23.37 -14.99
N VAL A 103 -6.76 22.40 -15.09
CA VAL A 103 -6.27 21.84 -16.35
C VAL A 103 -6.91 20.48 -16.59
N LEU A 104 -7.54 20.31 -17.75
CA LEU A 104 -8.09 19.04 -18.20
C LEU A 104 -7.04 18.32 -19.04
N VAL A 105 -6.81 17.04 -18.78
CA VAL A 105 -5.85 16.22 -19.54
C VAL A 105 -6.52 14.95 -20.02
N ASP A 106 -6.29 14.58 -21.28
CA ASP A 106 -6.96 13.45 -21.93
C ASP A 106 -6.79 12.13 -21.15
N GLY A 107 -7.90 11.60 -20.66
CA GLY A 107 -7.94 10.36 -19.87
C GLY A 107 -7.51 10.49 -18.41
N PHE A 108 -7.23 11.70 -17.90
CA PHE A 108 -7.15 11.94 -16.46
C PHE A 108 -8.46 11.54 -15.78
N CYS A 109 -8.40 10.97 -14.58
CA CYS A 109 -9.59 10.49 -13.85
C CYS A 109 -10.41 9.38 -14.55
N VAL A 110 -9.91 8.84 -15.67
CA VAL A 110 -10.51 7.72 -16.42
C VAL A 110 -9.50 6.57 -16.45
N GLY A 111 -9.18 6.05 -15.26
CA GLY A 111 -8.26 4.91 -15.07
C GLY A 111 -6.77 5.28 -14.93
N ARG A 112 -6.43 6.58 -14.86
CA ARG A 112 -5.05 7.03 -14.62
C ARG A 112 -4.98 8.38 -13.91
N CYS A 113 -3.94 8.52 -13.09
CA CYS A 113 -3.63 9.71 -12.28
C CYS A 113 -2.42 10.51 -12.82
N GLY A 114 -1.85 10.01 -13.92
CA GLY A 114 -0.67 10.53 -14.58
C GLY A 114 -0.14 9.49 -15.57
N LEU A 115 1.02 9.77 -16.18
CA LEU A 115 1.73 8.84 -17.06
C LEU A 115 3.24 9.11 -17.02
N HIS A 116 4.03 8.14 -17.45
CA HIS A 116 5.38 8.40 -17.96
C HIS A 116 5.50 7.88 -19.39
N GLY A 117 6.52 8.35 -20.11
CA GLY A 117 6.76 7.95 -21.47
C GLY A 117 8.00 8.61 -22.06
N ALA A 118 8.15 8.45 -23.38
CA ALA A 118 9.33 8.90 -24.10
C ALA A 118 8.99 9.92 -25.19
N ALA A 119 9.80 10.96 -25.29
CA ALA A 119 9.70 11.97 -26.34
C ALA A 119 11.05 12.17 -27.03
N ARG A 120 11.05 12.93 -28.15
CA ARG A 120 12.23 13.22 -28.96
C ARG A 120 12.53 14.71 -28.99
N ALA A 121 13.78 15.07 -28.75
CA ALA A 121 14.27 16.45 -28.70
C ALA A 121 15.60 16.62 -29.46
N GLY A 122 16.11 17.86 -29.47
CA GLY A 122 17.37 18.24 -30.11
C GLY A 122 17.29 18.35 -31.64
N ARG A 123 18.42 18.72 -32.26
CA ARG A 123 18.53 18.99 -33.70
C ARG A 123 18.12 17.75 -34.52
N ARG A 124 17.03 17.88 -35.30
CA ARG A 124 16.37 16.80 -36.08
C ARG A 124 15.79 15.65 -35.23
N GLY A 125 15.42 15.89 -33.97
CA GLY A 125 14.70 14.90 -33.13
C GLY A 125 15.50 13.64 -32.77
N ARG A 126 16.84 13.73 -32.77
CA ARG A 126 17.74 12.57 -32.63
C ARG A 126 17.98 12.12 -31.19
N ALA A 127 17.65 12.92 -30.19
CA ALA A 127 17.75 12.52 -28.79
C ALA A 127 16.40 12.03 -28.28
N ARG A 128 16.34 10.81 -27.72
CA ARG A 128 15.21 10.37 -26.89
C ARG A 128 15.46 10.81 -25.45
N PHE A 129 14.40 11.17 -24.74
CA PHE A 129 14.42 11.46 -23.31
C PHE A 129 13.11 10.95 -22.68
N ALA A 130 13.16 10.64 -21.38
CA ALA A 130 11.98 10.24 -20.61
C ALA A 130 11.28 11.48 -20.07
N TYR A 131 9.96 11.43 -19.99
CA TYR A 131 9.14 12.44 -19.34
C TYR A 131 8.01 11.78 -18.55
N LEU A 132 7.45 12.53 -17.62
CA LEU A 132 6.29 12.12 -16.85
C LEU A 132 5.34 13.30 -16.64
N TRP A 133 4.08 12.98 -16.37
CA TRP A 133 3.06 13.92 -15.99
C TRP A 133 2.20 13.37 -14.85
N ALA A 134 1.90 14.21 -13.85
CA ALA A 134 0.95 13.90 -12.79
C ALA A 134 -0.06 15.06 -12.64
N GLY A 135 -1.34 14.74 -12.47
CA GLY A 135 -2.41 15.73 -12.37
C GLY A 135 -2.94 15.91 -10.95
N ASP A 136 -3.21 17.16 -10.57
CA ASP A 136 -3.93 17.49 -9.33
C ASP A 136 -5.41 17.11 -9.46
N SER A 137 -5.77 16.07 -8.73
CA SER A 137 -7.09 15.45 -8.81
C SER A 137 -8.13 16.10 -7.88
N SER A 138 -7.76 17.07 -7.05
CA SER A 138 -8.60 17.64 -5.98
C SER A 138 -9.97 18.12 -6.46
N ALA A 139 -10.07 18.71 -7.65
CA ALA A 139 -11.33 19.19 -8.23
C ALA A 139 -12.04 18.17 -9.16
N GLN A 140 -11.37 17.10 -9.59
CA GLN A 140 -11.85 16.22 -10.67
C GLN A 140 -12.14 14.79 -10.19
N CYS A 141 -11.25 14.18 -9.41
CA CYS A 141 -11.39 12.79 -8.92
C CYS A 141 -10.53 12.48 -7.67
N PRO A 142 -10.68 13.22 -6.56
CA PRO A 142 -9.81 13.04 -5.40
C PRO A 142 -9.89 11.59 -4.85
N GLY A 143 -11.07 10.95 -4.91
CA GLY A 143 -11.25 9.55 -4.54
C GLY A 143 -10.69 8.49 -5.50
N GLN A 144 -10.04 8.88 -6.61
CA GLN A 144 -9.25 7.97 -7.43
C GLN A 144 -7.75 8.18 -7.22
N CYS A 145 -7.32 9.45 -7.22
CA CYS A 145 -5.91 9.81 -7.44
C CYS A 145 -5.22 10.50 -6.25
N ALA A 146 -5.94 10.76 -5.15
CA ALA A 146 -5.38 11.30 -3.92
C ALA A 146 -5.44 10.31 -2.74
N TRP A 147 -5.52 9.00 -3.00
CA TRP A 147 -5.31 7.99 -1.95
C TRP A 147 -3.86 8.07 -1.43
N PRO A 148 -3.59 7.99 -0.11
CA PRO A 148 -4.51 7.69 1.00
C PRO A 148 -5.15 8.93 1.68
N PHE A 149 -4.98 10.11 1.11
CA PHE A 149 -5.43 11.40 1.68
C PHE A 149 -6.90 11.75 1.37
N HIS A 150 -7.53 11.00 0.45
CA HIS A 150 -8.97 11.01 0.23
C HIS A 150 -9.56 9.60 0.33
N ARG A 151 -10.86 9.49 0.64
CA ARG A 151 -11.57 8.21 0.64
C ARG A 151 -11.60 7.65 -0.80
N PRO A 152 -11.21 6.39 -1.02
CA PRO A 152 -11.24 5.82 -2.36
C PRO A 152 -12.67 5.50 -2.79
N ILE A 153 -12.98 5.61 -4.08
CA ILE A 153 -14.32 5.28 -4.63
C ILE A 153 -14.65 3.78 -4.43
N TYR A 154 -13.63 2.92 -4.45
CA TYR A 154 -13.76 1.47 -4.28
C TYR A 154 -12.74 0.95 -3.25
N GLY A 155 -13.03 -0.20 -2.63
CA GLY A 155 -12.16 -0.80 -1.61
C GLY A 155 -12.43 -0.27 -0.19
N PRO A 156 -11.52 -0.55 0.77
CA PRO A 156 -11.75 -0.28 2.19
C PRO A 156 -12.02 1.20 2.51
N GLN A 157 -13.19 1.48 3.08
CA GLN A 157 -13.66 2.83 3.40
C GLN A 157 -13.10 3.35 4.74
N ALA A 158 -11.81 3.14 4.98
CA ALA A 158 -11.13 3.67 6.15
C ALA A 158 -11.12 5.22 6.15
N PRO A 159 -11.06 5.88 7.32
CA PRO A 159 -10.79 7.31 7.39
C PRO A 159 -9.50 7.66 6.63
N PRO A 160 -9.49 8.70 5.78
CA PRO A 160 -8.28 9.12 5.07
C PRO A 160 -7.16 9.52 6.03
N LEU A 161 -5.92 9.38 5.57
CA LEU A 161 -4.78 9.95 6.26
C LEU A 161 -4.77 11.47 6.07
N VAL A 162 -4.21 12.20 7.02
CA VAL A 162 -3.99 13.64 6.87
C VAL A 162 -2.85 13.85 5.86
N PRO A 163 -3.03 14.67 4.81
CA PRO A 163 -1.94 15.03 3.88
C PRO A 163 -0.82 15.75 4.65
N PRO A 164 0.45 15.29 4.58
CA PRO A 164 1.60 15.93 5.20
C PRO A 164 1.72 17.45 4.99
N ASN A 165 1.29 17.98 3.85
CA ASN A 165 1.33 19.42 3.54
C ASN A 165 -0.01 20.16 3.76
N GLY A 166 -1.07 19.45 4.16
CA GLY A 166 -2.43 19.99 4.36
C GLY A 166 -3.32 20.05 3.11
N ASP A 167 -2.77 19.82 1.91
CA ASP A 167 -3.44 19.87 0.61
C ASP A 167 -3.49 18.47 -0.04
N VAL A 168 -4.69 17.88 -0.02
CA VAL A 168 -5.00 16.55 -0.59
C VAL A 168 -4.64 16.46 -2.08
N GLY A 169 -4.79 17.55 -2.83
CA GLY A 169 -4.48 17.61 -4.25
C GLY A 169 -2.99 17.52 -4.50
N VAL A 170 -2.23 18.42 -3.86
CA VAL A 170 -0.77 18.48 -4.01
C VAL A 170 -0.09 17.22 -3.48
N ASP A 171 -0.45 16.71 -2.31
CA ASP A 171 0.16 15.47 -1.80
C ASP A 171 -0.23 14.23 -2.63
N GLY A 172 -1.42 14.22 -3.24
CA GLY A 172 -1.79 13.26 -4.28
C GLY A 172 -0.87 13.36 -5.51
N VAL A 173 -0.58 14.57 -6.00
CA VAL A 173 0.39 14.80 -7.09
C VAL A 173 1.77 14.27 -6.72
N ILE A 174 2.25 14.46 -5.48
CA ILE A 174 3.57 13.99 -5.04
C ILE A 174 3.65 12.45 -5.00
N ILE A 175 2.61 11.75 -4.56
CA ILE A 175 2.55 10.28 -4.62
C ILE A 175 2.58 9.77 -6.07
N ASN A 176 1.79 10.39 -6.95
CA ASN A 176 1.76 10.02 -8.36
C ASN A 176 3.09 10.34 -9.06
N LEU A 177 3.72 11.49 -8.77
CA LEU A 177 5.05 11.87 -9.24
C LEU A 177 6.10 10.82 -8.84
N ALA A 178 6.13 10.38 -7.58
CA ALA A 178 7.08 9.36 -7.12
C ALA A 178 6.85 8.01 -7.83
N THR A 179 5.59 7.61 -7.98
CA THR A 179 5.16 6.38 -8.68
C THR A 179 5.63 6.39 -10.14
N LEU A 180 5.40 7.49 -10.84
CA LEU A 180 5.70 7.64 -12.27
C LEU A 180 7.19 7.89 -12.52
N LEU A 181 7.91 8.52 -11.59
CA LEU A 181 9.36 8.66 -11.68
C LEU A 181 10.07 7.31 -11.50
N ALA A 182 9.57 6.45 -10.62
CA ALA A 182 10.04 5.07 -10.52
C ALA A 182 9.83 4.32 -11.84
N GLY A 183 8.62 4.37 -12.41
CA GLY A 183 8.31 3.81 -13.74
C GLY A 183 9.23 4.36 -14.84
N ALA A 184 9.42 5.68 -14.90
CA ALA A 184 10.31 6.34 -15.86
C ALA A 184 11.79 5.94 -15.72
N VAL A 185 12.26 5.60 -14.52
CA VAL A 185 13.63 5.15 -14.28
C VAL A 185 13.82 3.67 -14.64
N THR A 186 12.83 2.82 -14.32
CA THR A 186 12.89 1.37 -14.55
C THR A 186 12.40 0.94 -15.94
N ASN A 187 11.61 1.76 -16.64
CA ASN A 187 11.04 1.47 -17.96
C ASN A 187 10.93 2.72 -18.87
N PRO A 188 11.97 3.57 -19.02
CA PRO A 188 11.92 4.87 -19.73
C PRO A 188 11.41 4.84 -21.18
N PHE A 189 11.53 3.71 -21.88
CA PHE A 189 11.18 3.59 -23.30
C PHE A 189 10.24 2.41 -23.62
N GLY A 190 9.64 1.78 -22.60
CA GLY A 190 8.76 0.61 -22.77
C GLY A 190 9.50 -0.71 -23.02
N ASP A 191 10.82 -0.75 -22.78
CA ASP A 191 11.70 -1.91 -22.98
C ASP A 191 12.45 -2.37 -21.71
N GLY A 192 12.21 -1.72 -20.56
CA GLY A 192 12.90 -1.97 -19.28
C GLY A 192 12.27 -3.07 -18.43
N PHE A 193 11.85 -2.74 -17.20
CA PHE A 193 11.16 -3.65 -16.27
C PHE A 193 9.64 -3.49 -16.37
N PHE A 194 8.93 -4.54 -16.78
CA PHE A 194 7.47 -4.61 -16.69
C PHE A 194 6.94 -6.05 -16.75
N GLN A 195 5.68 -6.24 -16.34
CA GLN A 195 4.94 -7.49 -16.55
C GLN A 195 3.61 -7.20 -17.26
N GLY A 196 3.12 -8.16 -18.04
CA GLY A 196 1.88 -8.03 -18.82
C GLY A 196 2.09 -7.37 -20.20
N PRO A 197 1.01 -6.95 -20.88
CA PRO A 197 1.11 -6.35 -22.20
C PRO A 197 1.69 -4.93 -22.13
N ALA A 198 2.55 -4.57 -23.09
CA ALA A 198 3.18 -3.25 -23.16
C ALA A 198 2.19 -2.06 -23.34
N THR A 199 0.92 -2.33 -23.64
CA THR A 199 -0.16 -1.33 -23.68
C THR A 199 -0.79 -1.03 -22.32
N ALA A 200 -0.59 -1.91 -21.32
CA ALA A 200 -1.02 -1.73 -19.94
C ALA A 200 -0.05 -2.47 -18.99
N PRO A 201 1.24 -2.05 -18.94
CA PRO A 201 2.26 -2.74 -18.17
C PRO A 201 2.06 -2.55 -16.67
N LEU A 202 2.32 -3.60 -15.90
CA LEU A 202 2.55 -3.53 -14.47
C LEU A 202 4.03 -3.22 -14.23
N GLU A 203 4.33 -2.18 -13.46
CA GLU A 203 5.68 -1.58 -13.35
C GLU A 203 6.07 -1.37 -11.89
N ALA A 204 7.33 -1.02 -11.61
CA ALA A 204 7.95 -1.07 -10.27
C ALA A 204 7.07 -0.55 -9.10
N ALA A 205 6.47 0.63 -9.25
CA ALA A 205 5.68 1.25 -8.18
C ALA A 205 4.23 0.74 -8.11
N THR A 206 3.62 0.31 -9.22
CA THR A 206 2.26 -0.25 -9.24
C THR A 206 2.25 -1.74 -8.86
N ALA A 207 3.31 -2.46 -9.21
CA ALA A 207 3.57 -3.83 -8.81
C ALA A 207 3.68 -3.98 -7.28
N CYS A 208 4.42 -3.07 -6.63
CA CYS A 208 4.69 -3.11 -5.19
C CYS A 208 3.85 -2.10 -4.40
N ALA A 209 2.60 -1.86 -4.82
CA ALA A 209 1.72 -0.89 -4.17
C ALA A 209 1.52 -1.21 -2.66
N GLY A 210 1.70 -0.19 -1.81
CA GLY A 210 1.57 -0.33 -0.35
C GLY A 210 2.79 -0.94 0.37
N CYS A 211 3.85 -1.31 -0.35
CA CYS A 211 5.02 -2.00 0.20
C CYS A 211 6.19 -1.05 0.53
N THR A 212 6.80 -1.16 1.72
CA THR A 212 7.96 -0.35 2.18
C THR A 212 9.09 -1.20 2.80
N GLY A 213 10.37 -0.93 2.49
CA GLY A 213 11.56 -1.61 3.11
C GLY A 213 11.89 -1.12 4.52
N ARG A 214 12.87 -1.61 5.30
CA ARG A 214 13.70 -2.85 5.40
C ARG A 214 14.66 -3.29 4.26
N ALA A 215 15.97 -3.08 4.48
CA ALA A 215 17.14 -3.50 3.66
C ALA A 215 17.41 -5.02 3.55
N PRO A 216 17.91 -5.54 2.40
CA PRO A 216 18.50 -6.88 2.31
C PRO A 216 19.89 -6.91 2.96
N THR A 217 20.22 -8.01 3.64
CA THR A 217 21.54 -8.21 4.29
C THR A 217 22.64 -8.65 3.34
N ARG A 218 22.30 -9.07 2.10
CA ARG A 218 23.26 -9.41 1.04
C ARG A 218 22.62 -9.27 -0.33
N ALA A 219 23.40 -8.79 -1.30
CA ALA A 219 23.04 -8.72 -2.71
C ALA A 219 23.82 -9.81 -3.48
N THR A 220 23.15 -10.59 -4.32
CA THR A 220 23.77 -11.60 -5.19
C THR A 220 23.16 -11.58 -6.57
N ARG A 221 23.94 -11.88 -7.62
CA ARG A 221 23.41 -11.96 -8.99
C ARG A 221 22.26 -12.96 -9.06
N GLY A 222 21.13 -12.56 -9.64
CA GLY A 222 19.88 -13.34 -9.65
C GLY A 222 19.00 -13.21 -8.39
N SER A 223 19.36 -12.41 -7.38
CA SER A 223 18.44 -12.12 -6.26
C SER A 223 17.37 -11.11 -6.63
N CYS A 224 16.18 -11.27 -6.05
CA CYS A 224 15.11 -10.27 -6.03
C CYS A 224 15.56 -8.96 -5.36
N TRP A 225 15.29 -7.81 -5.98
CA TRP A 225 15.63 -6.49 -5.48
C TRP A 225 14.41 -5.70 -4.98
N TRP A 226 14.54 -5.10 -3.79
CA TRP A 226 13.53 -4.24 -3.14
C TRP A 226 14.21 -3.44 -2.01
N THR A 227 14.27 -2.09 -2.06
CA THR A 227 14.62 -1.13 -0.96
C THR A 227 14.89 0.33 -1.42
N PRO A 228 15.04 1.37 -0.55
CA PRO A 228 15.34 1.38 0.91
C PRO A 228 14.47 2.27 1.83
N PRO A 229 14.61 2.08 3.15
CA PRO A 229 15.27 3.08 3.99
C PRO A 229 16.51 2.48 4.71
N GLN A 230 17.50 3.36 4.94
CA GLN A 230 18.84 3.08 5.48
C GLN A 230 19.81 2.32 4.55
N GLY A 231 20.72 3.07 3.92
CA GLY A 231 22.14 2.64 3.84
C GLY A 231 22.78 2.56 2.45
N ARG A 232 22.13 1.99 1.44
CA ARG A 232 22.75 1.82 0.11
C ARG A 232 21.71 1.83 -1.01
N ALA A 233 21.88 2.73 -1.97
CA ALA A 233 21.11 2.69 -3.21
C ALA A 233 21.60 1.52 -4.07
N THR A 234 20.70 0.63 -4.49
CA THR A 234 20.97 -0.31 -5.58
C THR A 234 21.16 0.49 -6.87
N THR A 235 22.27 0.28 -7.57
CA THR A 235 22.44 0.92 -8.89
C THR A 235 21.56 0.18 -9.90
N PRO A 236 21.04 0.82 -10.97
CA PRO A 236 20.27 0.07 -11.95
C PRO A 236 21.15 -0.89 -12.78
N THR A 237 22.47 -0.82 -12.65
CA THR A 237 23.42 -1.85 -13.11
C THR A 237 23.34 -3.13 -12.25
N ASP A 238 23.10 -3.00 -10.94
CA ASP A 238 22.79 -4.14 -10.07
C ASP A 238 21.41 -4.74 -10.42
N LEU A 239 20.42 -3.88 -10.71
CA LEU A 239 19.08 -4.31 -11.14
C LEU A 239 19.13 -5.11 -12.45
N ALA A 240 19.90 -4.69 -13.45
CA ALA A 240 20.04 -5.41 -14.74
C ALA A 240 20.59 -6.85 -14.61
N GLY A 241 21.05 -7.26 -13.41
CA GLY A 241 21.47 -8.62 -13.08
C GLY A 241 20.49 -9.43 -12.21
N GLY A 242 19.26 -8.95 -11.98
CA GLY A 242 18.22 -9.63 -11.20
C GLY A 242 16.80 -9.12 -11.53
N GLY A 243 15.80 -9.56 -10.75
CA GLY A 243 14.40 -9.13 -10.91
C GLY A 243 13.96 -8.15 -9.81
N ILE A 244 12.97 -7.31 -10.09
CA ILE A 244 12.26 -6.55 -9.03
C ILE A 244 11.16 -7.47 -8.52
N CYS A 245 11.12 -7.75 -7.22
CA CYS A 245 10.12 -8.64 -6.63
C CYS A 245 9.42 -7.95 -5.46
N CYS A 246 8.08 -7.97 -5.50
CA CYS A 246 7.27 -7.44 -4.41
C CYS A 246 7.05 -8.56 -3.38
N PRO A 247 7.46 -8.38 -2.10
CA PRO A 247 7.16 -9.37 -1.07
C PRO A 247 5.63 -9.45 -0.84
N PRO A 248 5.13 -10.51 -0.18
CA PRO A 248 3.79 -10.49 0.39
C PRO A 248 3.67 -9.35 1.39
N CYS A 249 3.08 -8.24 0.95
CA CYS A 249 2.84 -7.10 1.80
C CYS A 249 1.64 -7.44 2.67
N GLY A 250 1.95 -7.80 3.93
CA GLY A 250 0.96 -8.06 4.96
C GLY A 250 -0.01 -6.88 5.09
N THR A 251 -1.14 -7.12 5.75
CA THR A 251 -2.15 -6.08 6.03
C THR A 251 -1.47 -4.80 6.49
N GLN A 252 -1.94 -3.66 5.97
CA GLN A 252 -1.36 -2.33 6.19
C GLN A 252 -1.51 -1.92 7.66
N GLU A 253 -0.69 -2.53 8.51
CA GLU A 253 -0.65 -2.35 9.94
C GLU A 253 -0.25 -0.90 10.19
N ARG A 254 -1.15 -0.15 10.86
CA ARG A 254 -1.05 1.29 11.08
C ARG A 254 0.26 1.69 11.74
N ARG A 255 1.30 1.89 10.92
CA ARG A 255 2.54 2.54 11.30
C ARG A 255 2.49 3.96 10.77
N SER A 256 1.83 4.80 11.56
CA SER A 256 2.17 6.22 11.63
C SER A 256 3.69 6.33 11.65
N ALA A 257 4.27 7.21 10.82
CA ALA A 257 5.72 7.42 10.84
C ALA A 257 6.14 7.80 12.28
N PRO A 258 7.16 7.16 12.88
CA PRO A 258 7.66 7.60 14.16
C PRO A 258 8.27 9.01 14.01
N PRO A 259 8.05 9.92 14.97
CA PRO A 259 8.79 11.19 14.98
C PRO A 259 10.28 10.90 15.11
N SER A 260 11.10 11.75 14.48
CA SER A 260 12.54 11.56 14.38
C SER A 260 13.26 11.80 15.72
N SER A 261 13.66 10.71 16.38
CA SER A 261 14.78 10.69 17.34
C SER A 261 15.35 9.28 17.49
N ASP A 262 16.66 9.18 17.69
CA ASP A 262 17.43 7.93 17.62
C ASP A 262 17.22 6.94 18.78
N VAL A 263 17.90 5.78 18.64
CA VAL A 263 18.20 4.74 19.64
C VAL A 263 17.19 3.58 19.76
N ALA A 264 17.61 2.43 19.23
CA ALA A 264 17.25 1.10 19.71
C ALA A 264 18.20 0.70 20.88
N PRO A 265 17.84 -0.17 21.85
CA PRO A 265 17.07 -1.40 21.59
C PRO A 265 16.06 -1.87 22.67
N ALA A 266 15.43 -3.01 22.35
CA ALA A 266 14.81 -4.01 23.23
C ALA A 266 13.33 -3.85 23.68
N ALA A 267 12.57 -4.91 23.36
CA ALA A 267 11.41 -5.48 24.07
C ALA A 267 10.28 -4.55 24.56
N ILE A 268 9.18 -4.53 23.80
CA ILE A 268 7.83 -4.41 24.38
C ILE A 268 7.04 -5.67 24.01
N TYR A 269 6.79 -6.52 25.01
CA TYR A 269 5.84 -7.61 24.89
C TYR A 269 4.43 -7.02 24.90
N SER A 270 3.69 -7.14 23.80
CA SER A 270 2.28 -6.76 23.78
C SER A 270 1.45 -7.87 24.44
N LEU A 271 1.18 -7.70 25.75
CA LEU A 271 0.22 -8.54 26.49
C LEU A 271 -1.21 -8.11 26.12
N GLY A 272 -1.64 -8.46 24.91
CA GLY A 272 -2.98 -8.23 24.40
C GLY A 272 -4.01 -9.22 24.96
N GLU A 273 -4.65 -8.84 26.06
CA GLU A 273 -6.10 -9.05 26.30
C GLU A 273 -6.70 -10.47 26.32
N SER A 274 -5.90 -11.54 26.47
CA SER A 274 -6.41 -12.93 26.59
C SER A 274 -6.76 -13.41 28.01
N ASN A 275 -6.22 -12.76 29.04
CA ASN A 275 -6.15 -13.36 30.38
C ASN A 275 -7.41 -13.12 31.26
N THR A 276 -8.06 -11.95 31.14
CA THR A 276 -9.17 -11.57 32.03
C THR A 276 -10.38 -12.53 31.90
N LEU A 277 -10.67 -12.97 30.68
CA LEU A 277 -11.74 -13.95 30.40
C LEU A 277 -11.40 -15.35 30.94
N SER A 278 -10.14 -15.78 30.85
CA SER A 278 -9.71 -17.08 31.39
C SER A 278 -9.81 -17.12 32.92
N PHE A 279 -9.43 -16.05 33.63
CA PHE A 279 -9.57 -16.01 35.09
C PHE A 279 -11.02 -16.05 35.56
N ILE A 280 -11.93 -15.33 34.89
CA ILE A 280 -13.37 -15.38 35.20
C ILE A 280 -13.93 -16.79 34.94
N LEU A 281 -13.54 -17.43 33.83
CA LEU A 281 -13.99 -18.78 33.50
C LEU A 281 -13.50 -19.82 34.54
N ILE A 282 -12.24 -19.73 34.98
CA ILE A 282 -11.70 -20.60 36.04
C ILE A 282 -12.48 -20.41 37.35
N ILE A 283 -12.76 -19.16 37.76
CA ILE A 283 -13.55 -18.88 38.98
C ILE A 283 -14.96 -19.46 38.87
N VAL A 284 -15.64 -19.32 37.73
CA VAL A 284 -16.98 -19.88 37.49
C VAL A 284 -16.96 -21.41 37.51
N VAL A 285 -15.99 -22.05 36.85
CA VAL A 285 -15.85 -23.52 36.84
C VAL A 285 -15.54 -24.05 38.25
N VAL A 286 -14.63 -23.42 38.99
CA VAL A 286 -14.28 -23.82 40.36
C VAL A 286 -15.45 -23.63 41.31
N LEU A 287 -16.18 -22.50 41.26
CA LEU A 287 -17.38 -22.29 42.07
C LEU A 287 -18.49 -23.28 41.72
N THR A 288 -18.70 -23.58 40.43
CA THR A 288 -19.71 -24.55 40.00
C THR A 288 -19.36 -25.96 40.47
N LEU A 289 -18.09 -26.37 40.37
CA LEU A 289 -17.60 -27.64 40.93
C LEU A 289 -17.74 -27.68 42.45
N PHE A 290 -17.39 -26.61 43.16
CA PHE A 290 -17.47 -26.56 44.62
C PHE A 290 -18.92 -26.61 45.13
N LEU A 291 -19.85 -25.96 44.41
CA LEU A 291 -21.29 -26.07 44.67
C LEU A 291 -21.83 -27.47 44.34
N LEU A 292 -21.40 -28.09 43.24
CA LEU A 292 -21.74 -29.48 42.91
C LEU A 292 -21.24 -30.44 43.99
N PHE A 293 -19.98 -30.32 44.44
CA PHE A 293 -19.43 -31.13 45.54
C PHE A 293 -20.19 -30.93 46.86
N ARG A 294 -20.67 -29.71 47.16
CA ARG A 294 -21.51 -29.46 48.34
C ARG A 294 -22.95 -29.97 48.21
N PHE A 295 -23.49 -30.09 47.00
CA PHE A 295 -24.83 -30.64 46.76
C PHE A 295 -24.83 -32.16 46.65
N PHE A 296 -23.73 -32.76 46.17
CA PHE A 296 -23.49 -34.19 46.12
C PHE A 296 -22.56 -34.63 47.24
N ASP A 297 -23.04 -34.47 48.49
CA ASP A 297 -22.38 -35.00 49.69
C ASP A 297 -22.41 -36.54 49.64
N LEU A 298 -21.39 -37.12 49.00
CA LEU A 298 -21.20 -38.56 48.87
C LEU A 298 -20.87 -39.15 50.25
N SER A 299 -21.94 -39.55 50.95
CA SER A 299 -21.88 -40.33 52.19
C SER A 299 -21.33 -41.73 51.91
N VAL A 300 -20.02 -41.84 51.74
CA VAL A 300 -19.28 -43.11 51.59
C VAL A 300 -18.00 -43.05 52.44
N LEU A 301 -18.00 -43.90 53.47
CA LEU A 301 -16.80 -44.42 54.15
C LEU A 301 -16.10 -45.44 53.23
#